data_AF-A0A2G8HV48-F1
#
_entry.id   AF-A0A2G8HV48-F1
#
_cell.length_a   1.000
_cell.length_b   1.000
_cell.length_c   1.000
_cell.angle_alpha   90.00
_cell.angle_beta   90.00
_cell.angle_gamma   90.00
#
_symmetry.space_group_name_H-M   'P 1'
#
loop_
_entity.id
_entity.type
_entity.pdbx_description
1 polymer ?
#
loop_
_entity_poly.entity_id
_entity_poly.type
_entity_poly.pdbx_seq_one_letter_code
_entity_poly.pdbx_strand_id
1 'polypeptide(L)'
;MSRKIKKPLNQILNFIIGPKFSILGPILFLSLNISANLINKKVTGFSWVSDPEKSYRGNCYEYDLETGGQKFQAVAKKSKCRPEKTETLWVPSEEGVSGKCYEVDSETKGEKFVIPSSASNCVTKEVSYSWALVSETSGECYQIDGNLKRKVSKDNCAPKKVSHHWVPRASDWGGKCFAIDSLQGPAGYIESVSVENCKPSETSYTLHMKREGEQGYCYEVDLKNGPKGYSRRVSRSNCFNSAAPNYMWKSDESGVDGECLEVRSSINEKVSSRKVDFKKCINFKTKNFFKRTSSFGGSCLLVDELTGGQRFAKVITTSSCREEVEDFQYSLLPNQYGNPICVESDLKTNGNLYVGKVSLSKCEDTGAKPKWVLEDDGWSGKCVEMRTLGSNVRERSIRKEKCRTAKTKFIWHNFKKLDGKCFEVDVEKGNDGFVIEAPLKKCAPKFLKYIFHREKGKNAGHCYLVDRETSGEKFNKPISSKKCKRNLIKAPL
;
A
#
# COMPACT_ATOMS: atom_id res chain seq x y z
N MET A 1 9.04 6.46 9.69
CA MET A 1 7.62 6.81 9.41
C MET A 1 6.97 5.66 8.66
N SER A 2 6.21 4.81 9.37
CA SER A 2 5.65 3.57 8.83
C SER A 2 4.15 3.75 8.56
N ARG A 3 3.75 3.67 7.28
CA ARG A 3 2.36 3.76 6.84
C ARG A 3 1.69 2.38 6.98
N LYS A 4 0.80 2.23 7.97
CA LYS A 4 -0.12 1.09 8.09
C LYS A 4 -1.27 1.26 7.10
N ILE A 5 -1.40 0.32 6.17
CA ILE A 5 -2.56 0.17 5.28
C ILE A 5 -3.60 -0.70 6.00
N LYS A 6 -4.79 -0.15 6.25
CA LYS A 6 -5.97 -0.88 6.73
C LYS A 6 -6.68 -1.54 5.54
N LYS A 7 -6.95 -2.85 5.64
CA LYS A 7 -7.97 -3.55 4.83
C LYS A 7 -9.26 -3.68 5.65
N PRO A 8 -10.45 -3.57 5.05
CA PRO A 8 -11.68 -4.04 5.66
C PRO A 8 -12.01 -5.46 5.17
N LEU A 9 -12.59 -6.24 6.08
CA LEU A 9 -13.15 -7.58 5.87
C LEU A 9 -14.66 -7.53 6.17
N ASN A 10 -15.40 -8.40 5.48
CA ASN A 10 -16.76 -8.89 5.75
C ASN A 10 -17.97 -8.01 5.41
N GLN A 11 -18.82 -8.56 4.52
CA GLN A 11 -20.20 -8.94 4.86
C GLN A 11 -20.72 -10.04 3.90
N ILE A 12 -21.32 -11.07 4.50
CA ILE A 12 -22.07 -12.19 3.90
C ILE A 12 -23.45 -12.19 4.60
N LEU A 13 -24.43 -12.91 4.02
CA LEU A 13 -25.86 -13.12 4.37
C LEU A 13 -26.78 -12.13 3.63
N ASN A 14 -27.91 -12.51 3.04
CA ASN A 14 -28.74 -13.72 2.98
C ASN A 14 -29.62 -13.57 1.73
N PHE A 15 -30.11 -14.65 1.11
CA PHE A 15 -31.52 -14.69 0.69
C PHE A 15 -31.99 -16.13 0.47
N ILE A 16 -32.96 -16.49 1.31
CA ILE A 16 -33.78 -17.71 1.33
C ILE A 16 -35.04 -17.38 0.53
N ILE A 17 -35.40 -18.15 -0.51
CA ILE A 17 -36.81 -18.35 -0.95
C ILE A 17 -36.92 -19.73 -1.64
N GLY A 18 -37.60 -20.68 -0.98
CA GLY A 18 -38.48 -21.65 -1.67
C GLY A 18 -39.92 -21.08 -1.71
N PRO A 19 -40.93 -21.69 -2.38
CA PRO A 19 -41.37 -23.05 -2.03
C PRO A 19 -42.05 -23.92 -3.14
N LYS A 20 -42.21 -25.22 -2.80
CA LYS A 20 -43.33 -26.19 -3.01
C LYS A 20 -44.07 -26.29 -4.36
N PHE A 21 -44.28 -27.53 -4.86
CA PHE A 21 -45.62 -28.18 -4.97
C PHE A 21 -45.57 -29.66 -5.49
N SER A 22 -46.44 -30.50 -4.88
CA SER A 22 -47.14 -31.79 -5.22
C SER A 22 -46.59 -32.78 -6.25
N ILE A 23 -46.39 -34.08 -5.95
CA ILE A 23 -47.33 -35.24 -5.75
C ILE A 23 -48.11 -35.66 -7.03
N LEU A 24 -47.71 -36.79 -7.67
CA LEU A 24 -48.51 -37.99 -8.03
C LEU A 24 -47.91 -38.83 -9.19
N GLY A 25 -47.61 -40.10 -8.90
CA GLY A 25 -48.07 -41.28 -9.68
C GLY A 25 -47.39 -41.66 -11.00
N PRO A 26 -47.31 -42.97 -11.33
CA PRO A 26 -46.30 -43.53 -12.23
C PRO A 26 -46.84 -43.89 -13.63
N ILE A 27 -46.05 -43.71 -14.68
CA ILE A 27 -46.27 -44.39 -15.98
C ILE A 27 -44.93 -44.81 -16.58
N LEU A 28 -44.78 -46.13 -16.70
CA LEU A 28 -43.84 -46.82 -17.58
C LEU A 28 -44.05 -46.39 -19.03
N PHE A 29 -43.02 -45.83 -19.68
CA PHE A 29 -42.79 -46.01 -21.11
C PHE A 29 -41.28 -45.97 -21.39
N LEU A 30 -40.73 -47.14 -21.71
CA LEU A 30 -39.51 -47.25 -22.48
C LEU A 30 -39.74 -46.59 -23.85
N SER A 31 -38.95 -45.58 -24.18
CA SER A 31 -38.52 -45.36 -25.56
C SER A 31 -37.12 -44.78 -25.57
N LEU A 32 -36.27 -45.46 -26.34
CA LEU A 32 -34.88 -45.14 -26.62
C LEU A 32 -34.78 -43.76 -27.29
N ASN A 33 -34.04 -42.85 -26.67
CA ASN A 33 -33.46 -41.68 -27.33
C ASN A 33 -32.16 -41.28 -26.62
N ILE A 34 -31.14 -42.14 -26.73
CA ILE A 34 -29.75 -41.77 -26.44
C ILE A 34 -29.09 -41.52 -27.80
N SER A 35 -29.38 -40.35 -28.36
CA SER A 35 -28.78 -39.88 -29.60
C SER A 35 -27.94 -38.63 -29.30
N ALA A 36 -26.62 -38.80 -29.46
CA ALA A 36 -25.68 -37.79 -29.96
C ALA A 36 -25.36 -36.53 -29.11
N ASN A 37 -24.93 -36.69 -27.85
CA ASN A 37 -24.11 -35.67 -27.15
C ASN A 37 -22.67 -36.12 -26.82
N LEU A 38 -22.21 -37.19 -27.47
CA LEU A 38 -20.84 -37.74 -27.40
C LEU A 38 -19.88 -37.09 -28.41
N ILE A 39 -20.14 -35.86 -28.85
CA ILE A 39 -19.28 -35.14 -29.80
C ILE A 39 -18.11 -34.49 -29.04
N ASN A 40 -16.96 -35.17 -29.09
CA ASN A 40 -15.62 -34.62 -28.94
C ASN A 40 -15.31 -33.80 -27.66
N LYS A 41 -15.33 -34.44 -26.49
CA LYS A 41 -14.36 -34.04 -25.43
C LYS A 41 -12.97 -34.44 -25.93
N LYS A 42 -12.37 -33.62 -26.81
CA LYS A 42 -10.97 -33.81 -27.21
C LYS A 42 -10.12 -33.85 -25.95
N VAL A 43 -9.42 -34.96 -25.79
CA VAL A 43 -8.70 -35.33 -24.58
C VAL A 43 -7.44 -34.45 -24.50
N THR A 44 -7.37 -33.57 -23.50
CA THR A 44 -6.14 -32.82 -23.19
C THR A 44 -5.36 -33.55 -22.10
N GLY A 45 -4.05 -33.61 -22.26
CA GLY A 45 -3.13 -34.17 -21.28
C GLY A 45 -2.56 -33.09 -20.36
N PHE A 46 -2.01 -33.53 -19.24
CA PHE A 46 -1.20 -32.69 -18.36
C PHE A 46 0.20 -33.28 -18.27
N SER A 47 1.23 -32.44 -18.41
CA SER A 47 2.62 -32.85 -18.29
C SER A 47 3.37 -31.85 -17.42
N TRP A 48 4.12 -32.38 -16.47
CA TRP A 48 5.02 -31.59 -15.67
C TRP A 48 6.36 -31.46 -16.38
N VAL A 49 6.92 -30.25 -16.38
CA VAL A 49 8.28 -30.00 -16.88
C VAL A 49 9.06 -29.35 -15.75
N SER A 50 10.07 -30.07 -15.27
CA SER A 50 10.97 -29.62 -14.22
C SER A 50 11.90 -28.51 -14.72
N ASP A 51 12.26 -27.61 -13.81
CA ASP A 51 13.19 -26.52 -14.07
C ASP A 51 14.64 -27.06 -13.96
N PRO A 52 15.44 -27.06 -15.05
CA PRO A 52 16.77 -27.67 -15.04
C PRO A 52 17.76 -26.91 -14.15
N GLU A 53 17.51 -25.62 -13.86
CA GLU A 53 18.39 -24.81 -13.01
C GLU A 53 18.03 -24.92 -11.52
N LYS A 54 16.82 -25.39 -11.19
CA LYS A 54 16.28 -25.32 -9.83
C LYS A 54 15.60 -26.63 -9.46
N SER A 55 16.31 -27.43 -8.67
CA SER A 55 15.75 -28.63 -8.02
C SER A 55 14.43 -28.31 -7.33
N TYR A 56 13.46 -29.23 -7.45
CA TYR A 56 12.14 -29.10 -6.83
C TYR A 56 11.30 -27.91 -7.36
N ARG A 57 11.56 -27.47 -8.60
CA ARG A 57 10.71 -26.52 -9.34
C ARG A 57 10.31 -27.07 -10.70
N GLY A 58 9.18 -26.56 -11.19
CA GLY A 58 8.64 -26.91 -12.50
C GLY A 58 7.27 -26.29 -12.73
N ASN A 59 6.80 -26.48 -13.96
CA ASN A 59 5.51 -25.99 -14.43
C ASN A 59 4.67 -27.16 -14.96
N CYS A 60 3.37 -27.10 -14.67
CA CYS A 60 2.40 -28.02 -15.24
C CYS A 60 1.85 -27.41 -16.54
N TYR A 61 1.91 -28.15 -17.64
CA TYR A 61 1.37 -27.75 -18.93
C TYR A 61 0.16 -28.59 -19.28
N GLU A 62 -0.90 -27.93 -19.75
CA GLU A 62 -2.02 -28.56 -20.43
C GLU A 62 -1.74 -28.53 -21.93
N TYR A 63 -1.85 -29.69 -22.57
CA TYR A 63 -1.58 -29.82 -24.00
C TYR A 63 -2.63 -30.68 -24.69
N ASP A 64 -2.80 -30.48 -26.00
CA ASP A 64 -3.69 -31.33 -26.79
C ASP A 64 -3.00 -32.69 -27.07
N LEU A 65 -3.67 -33.80 -26.74
CA LEU A 65 -3.09 -35.14 -26.93
C LEU A 65 -2.95 -35.50 -28.42
N GLU A 66 -3.84 -34.98 -29.27
CA GLU A 66 -3.88 -35.29 -30.70
C GLU A 66 -2.60 -34.85 -31.42
N THR A 67 -2.00 -33.73 -31.03
CA THR A 67 -0.77 -33.21 -31.65
C THR A 67 0.42 -33.11 -30.70
N GLY A 68 0.30 -33.69 -29.50
CA GLY A 68 1.35 -33.59 -28.48
C GLY A 68 1.67 -32.15 -28.08
N GLY A 69 0.68 -31.25 -28.14
CA GLY A 69 0.83 -29.83 -27.79
C GLY A 69 1.31 -28.90 -28.90
N GLN A 70 1.44 -29.38 -30.14
CA GLN A 70 1.81 -28.51 -31.26
C GLN A 70 0.73 -27.46 -31.56
N LYS A 71 -0.56 -27.83 -31.46
CA LYS A 71 -1.70 -26.93 -31.68
C LYS A 71 -2.05 -26.12 -30.44
N PHE A 72 -1.96 -26.71 -29.25
CA PHE A 72 -2.28 -26.06 -28.00
C PHE A 72 -1.38 -26.54 -26.86
N GLN A 73 -0.63 -25.62 -26.26
CA GLN A 73 0.11 -25.84 -25.03
C GLN A 73 0.01 -24.59 -24.17
N ALA A 74 -0.48 -24.73 -22.94
CA ALA A 74 -0.67 -23.63 -22.01
C ALA A 74 -0.28 -24.03 -20.59
N VAL A 75 0.19 -23.07 -19.79
CA VAL A 75 0.48 -23.29 -18.37
C VAL A 75 -0.83 -23.55 -17.61
N ALA A 76 -0.83 -24.60 -16.80
CA ALA A 76 -1.95 -25.09 -16.01
C ALA A 76 -1.65 -25.02 -14.50
N LYS A 77 -2.67 -25.31 -13.67
CA LYS A 77 -2.49 -25.42 -12.22
C LYS A 77 -1.66 -26.66 -11.90
N LYS A 78 -0.65 -26.53 -11.01
CA LYS A 78 0.24 -27.64 -10.62
C LYS A 78 -0.49 -28.91 -10.17
N SER A 79 -1.61 -28.77 -9.46
CA SER A 79 -2.43 -29.90 -9.00
C SER A 79 -3.02 -30.77 -10.12
N LYS A 80 -3.02 -30.31 -11.38
CA LYS A 80 -3.45 -31.12 -12.53
C LYS A 80 -2.38 -32.09 -13.03
N CYS A 81 -1.12 -31.88 -12.67
CA CYS A 81 -0.02 -32.79 -12.95
C CYS A 81 0.31 -33.70 -11.74
N ARG A 82 -0.53 -33.70 -10.70
CA ARG A 82 -0.33 -34.54 -9.51
C ARG A 82 -0.59 -36.02 -9.86
N PRO A 83 0.38 -36.92 -9.65
CA PRO A 83 0.20 -38.36 -9.90
C PRO A 83 -0.67 -39.01 -8.82
N GLU A 84 -1.08 -40.26 -9.04
CA GLU A 84 -1.90 -41.02 -8.07
C GLU A 84 -1.16 -41.33 -6.77
N LYS A 85 0.15 -41.58 -6.86
CA LYS A 85 1.03 -41.88 -5.72
C LYS A 85 2.01 -40.74 -5.50
N THR A 86 1.88 -40.10 -4.36
CA THR A 86 2.76 -39.03 -3.89
C THR A 86 3.22 -39.33 -2.48
N GLU A 87 4.41 -38.86 -2.13
CA GLU A 87 4.96 -38.91 -0.78
C GLU A 87 5.49 -37.54 -0.37
N THR A 88 5.78 -37.38 0.92
CA THR A 88 6.38 -36.15 1.44
C THR A 88 7.88 -36.31 1.60
N LEU A 89 8.63 -35.32 1.11
CA LEU A 89 10.09 -35.28 1.14
C LEU A 89 10.54 -34.00 1.85
N TRP A 90 11.32 -34.16 2.92
CA TRP A 90 12.00 -33.05 3.59
C TRP A 90 13.36 -32.80 2.94
N VAL A 91 13.57 -31.58 2.44
CA VAL A 91 14.84 -31.16 1.86
C VAL A 91 15.47 -30.13 2.81
N PRO A 92 16.57 -30.47 3.52
CA PRO A 92 17.25 -29.53 4.40
C PRO A 92 17.84 -28.37 3.59
N SER A 93 17.90 -27.18 4.19
CA SER A 93 18.67 -26.05 3.66
C SER A 93 20.16 -26.35 3.73
N GLU A 94 20.96 -25.67 2.89
CA GLU A 94 22.43 -25.78 2.91
C GLU A 94 23.04 -25.53 4.30
N GLU A 95 22.42 -24.66 5.10
CA GLU A 95 22.83 -24.37 6.48
C GLU A 95 22.49 -25.49 7.49
N GLY A 96 21.72 -26.52 7.11
CA GLY A 96 21.29 -27.63 7.96
C GLY A 96 20.29 -27.30 9.08
N VAL A 97 20.09 -26.01 9.41
CA VAL A 97 19.22 -25.56 10.50
C VAL A 97 17.74 -25.43 10.07
N SER A 98 17.47 -25.43 8.77
CA SER A 98 16.11 -25.30 8.22
C SER A 98 15.87 -26.26 7.05
N GLY A 99 14.67 -26.25 6.46
CA GLY A 99 14.35 -27.05 5.30
C GLY A 99 12.96 -26.77 4.75
N LYS A 100 12.64 -27.41 3.63
CA LYS A 100 11.33 -27.32 2.97
C LYS A 100 10.75 -28.71 2.82
N CYS A 101 9.46 -28.83 3.11
CA CYS A 101 8.69 -30.03 2.85
C CYS A 101 8.08 -29.92 1.45
N TYR A 102 8.26 -30.96 0.65
CA TYR A 102 7.66 -31.09 -0.67
C TYR A 102 6.76 -32.29 -0.70
N GLU A 103 5.69 -32.20 -1.47
CA GLU A 103 4.97 -33.36 -1.96
C GLU A 103 5.55 -33.69 -3.34
N VAL A 104 6.13 -34.88 -3.45
CA VAL A 104 6.81 -35.36 -4.65
C VAL A 104 6.16 -36.63 -5.16
N ASP A 105 6.33 -36.93 -6.43
CA ASP A 105 5.93 -38.23 -6.95
C ASP A 105 6.76 -39.35 -6.31
N SER A 106 6.10 -40.44 -5.92
CA SER A 106 6.78 -41.54 -5.19
C SER A 106 7.80 -42.30 -6.05
N GLU A 107 7.67 -42.25 -7.37
CA GLU A 107 8.50 -43.02 -8.32
C GLU A 107 9.87 -42.36 -8.56
N THR A 108 9.90 -41.06 -8.85
CA THR A 108 11.10 -40.28 -9.21
C THR A 108 11.51 -39.26 -8.16
N LYS A 109 10.79 -39.18 -7.03
CA LYS A 109 11.11 -38.32 -5.89
C LYS A 109 11.20 -36.83 -6.26
N GLY A 110 10.45 -36.38 -7.29
CA GLY A 110 10.31 -34.96 -7.63
C GLY A 110 10.61 -34.60 -9.07
N GLU A 111 11.13 -35.53 -9.89
CA GLU A 111 11.43 -35.25 -11.30
C GLU A 111 10.14 -35.11 -12.14
N LYS A 112 9.15 -35.98 -11.89
CA LYS A 112 7.86 -35.99 -12.60
C LYS A 112 6.82 -35.11 -11.94
N PHE A 113 6.91 -34.83 -10.64
CA PHE A 113 6.00 -33.88 -9.99
C PHE A 113 6.56 -33.40 -8.66
N VAL A 114 6.48 -32.10 -8.42
CA VAL A 114 6.85 -31.50 -7.14
C VAL A 114 6.03 -30.27 -6.83
N ILE A 115 5.42 -30.25 -5.64
CA ILE A 115 4.76 -29.06 -5.09
C ILE A 115 5.22 -28.80 -3.64
N PRO A 116 5.38 -27.53 -3.24
CA PRO A 116 5.62 -27.21 -1.83
C PRO A 116 4.46 -27.69 -0.94
N SER A 117 4.79 -28.30 0.19
CA SER A 117 3.85 -28.80 1.19
C SER A 117 4.10 -28.14 2.56
N SER A 118 3.15 -28.23 3.48
CA SER A 118 3.37 -27.72 4.84
C SER A 118 4.36 -28.60 5.58
N ALA A 119 5.26 -27.98 6.34
CA ALA A 119 6.30 -28.70 7.09
C ALA A 119 5.73 -29.78 8.03
N SER A 120 4.51 -29.59 8.54
CA SER A 120 3.78 -30.58 9.36
C SER A 120 3.58 -31.93 8.68
N ASN A 121 3.55 -31.98 7.34
CA ASN A 121 3.33 -33.21 6.59
C ASN A 121 4.62 -34.05 6.44
N CYS A 122 5.77 -33.49 6.84
CA CYS A 122 7.06 -34.17 6.87
C CYS A 122 7.47 -34.60 8.30
N VAL A 123 6.63 -34.39 9.32
CA VAL A 123 6.94 -34.71 10.72
C VAL A 123 6.35 -36.07 11.09
N THR A 124 7.13 -36.94 11.70
CA THR A 124 6.76 -38.22 12.29
C THR A 124 6.15 -38.05 13.71
N LYS A 125 5.72 -39.14 14.35
CA LYS A 125 5.09 -39.09 15.68
C LYS A 125 6.09 -38.90 16.82
N GLU A 126 7.38 -39.16 16.60
CA GLU A 126 8.42 -39.13 17.63
C GLU A 126 9.14 -37.77 17.64
N VAL A 127 8.42 -36.76 18.12
CA VAL A 127 8.96 -35.39 18.19
C VAL A 127 9.54 -35.11 19.56
N SER A 128 10.75 -34.56 19.58
CA SER A 128 11.35 -33.95 20.77
C SER A 128 11.48 -32.44 20.58
N TYR A 129 11.50 -31.69 21.68
CA TYR A 129 11.69 -30.24 21.66
C TYR A 129 13.01 -29.90 22.35
N SER A 130 13.78 -29.02 21.73
CA SER A 130 15.08 -28.58 22.23
C SER A 130 15.17 -27.07 22.17
N TRP A 131 15.60 -26.46 23.27
CA TRP A 131 15.89 -25.03 23.35
C TRP A 131 17.34 -24.78 22.94
N ALA A 132 17.56 -23.76 22.12
CA ALA A 132 18.89 -23.27 21.80
C ALA A 132 18.98 -21.76 22.08
N LEU A 133 19.98 -21.37 22.86
CA LEU A 133 20.26 -19.97 23.15
C LEU A 133 20.90 -19.31 21.91
N VAL A 134 20.31 -18.20 21.45
CA VAL A 134 20.79 -17.44 20.29
C VAL A 134 21.52 -16.17 20.74
N SER A 135 21.15 -15.60 21.88
CA SER A 135 21.85 -14.50 22.54
C SER A 135 21.60 -14.54 24.05
N GLU A 136 22.29 -13.70 24.82
CA GLU A 136 22.10 -13.59 26.28
C GLU A 136 20.64 -13.35 26.72
N THR A 137 19.79 -12.80 25.83
CA THR A 137 18.39 -12.47 26.12
C THR A 137 17.40 -13.12 25.16
N SER A 138 17.84 -14.07 24.32
CA SER A 138 16.94 -14.74 23.38
C SER A 138 17.39 -16.15 23.06
N GLY A 139 16.42 -17.04 22.91
CA GLY A 139 16.63 -18.36 22.33
C GLY A 139 15.48 -18.76 21.43
N GLU A 140 15.65 -19.92 20.81
CA GLU A 140 14.76 -20.50 19.84
C GLU A 140 14.41 -21.93 20.24
N CYS A 141 13.14 -22.29 20.09
CA CYS A 141 12.66 -23.64 20.31
C CYS A 141 12.65 -24.41 19.00
N TYR A 142 13.27 -25.58 19.00
CA TYR A 142 13.36 -26.47 17.85
C TYR A 142 12.58 -27.75 18.12
N GLN A 143 11.76 -28.15 17.15
CA GLN A 143 11.22 -29.49 17.04
C GLN A 143 12.25 -30.35 16.30
N ILE A 144 12.65 -31.46 16.93
CA ILE A 144 13.62 -32.42 16.41
C ILE A 144 12.91 -33.76 16.20
N ASP A 145 12.99 -34.27 14.98
CA ASP A 145 12.42 -35.53 14.54
C ASP A 145 13.39 -36.19 13.52
N GLY A 146 14.24 -37.10 14.02
CA GLY A 146 15.38 -37.60 13.25
C GLY A 146 16.28 -36.47 12.76
N ASN A 147 16.40 -36.33 11.43
CA ASN A 147 17.18 -35.26 10.78
C ASN A 147 16.38 -33.96 10.57
N LEU A 148 15.07 -33.96 10.87
CA LEU A 148 14.26 -32.76 10.78
C LEU A 148 14.52 -31.89 12.01
N LYS A 149 15.10 -30.73 11.80
CA LYS A 149 15.20 -29.65 12.79
C LYS A 149 14.40 -28.46 12.30
N ARG A 150 13.36 -28.06 13.04
CA ARG A 150 12.50 -26.93 12.65
C ARG A 150 12.20 -26.03 13.84
N LYS A 151 12.34 -24.72 13.64
CA LYS A 151 11.92 -23.72 14.61
C LYS A 151 10.40 -23.76 14.83
N VAL A 152 9.97 -23.82 16.09
CA VAL A 152 8.55 -23.87 16.52
C VAL A 152 8.25 -22.78 17.57
N SER A 153 7.00 -22.71 18.05
CA SER A 153 6.64 -21.79 19.14
C SER A 153 7.46 -22.08 20.39
N LYS A 154 7.85 -21.02 21.11
CA LYS A 154 8.62 -21.11 22.35
C LYS A 154 7.90 -21.91 23.44
N ASP A 155 6.57 -21.88 23.44
CA ASP A 155 5.73 -22.61 24.38
C ASP A 155 6.02 -24.12 24.42
N ASN A 156 6.47 -24.72 23.31
CA ASN A 156 6.78 -26.16 23.27
C ASN A 156 8.08 -26.51 24.01
N CYS A 157 8.94 -25.52 24.26
CA CYS A 157 10.15 -25.65 25.07
C CYS A 157 10.00 -25.00 26.44
N ALA A 158 8.83 -24.47 26.79
CA ALA A 158 8.64 -23.79 28.07
C ALA A 158 8.69 -24.80 29.23
N PRO A 159 9.52 -24.58 30.26
CA PRO A 159 9.60 -25.46 31.40
C PRO A 159 8.36 -25.29 32.29
N LYS A 160 8.09 -26.30 33.13
CA LYS A 160 6.93 -26.26 34.05
C LYS A 160 7.01 -25.14 35.10
N LYS A 161 8.23 -24.72 35.46
CA LYS A 161 8.49 -23.66 36.44
C LYS A 161 9.40 -22.61 35.81
N VAL A 162 8.92 -21.39 35.77
CA VAL A 162 9.68 -20.22 35.33
C VAL A 162 9.75 -19.18 36.46
N SER A 163 10.87 -18.48 36.54
CA SER A 163 11.03 -17.28 37.38
C SER A 163 11.00 -16.04 36.49
N HIS A 164 10.44 -14.94 37.02
CA HIS A 164 10.34 -13.67 36.31
C HIS A 164 11.46 -12.73 36.75
N HIS A 165 12.24 -12.26 35.77
CA HIS A 165 13.39 -11.40 36.02
C HIS A 165 13.26 -10.10 35.22
N TRP A 166 13.36 -8.96 35.91
CA TRP A 166 13.44 -7.66 35.30
C TRP A 166 14.88 -7.35 34.89
N VAL A 167 15.07 -6.99 33.62
CA VAL A 167 16.36 -6.54 33.11
C VAL A 167 16.22 -5.06 32.72
N PRO A 168 16.79 -4.12 33.49
CA PRO A 168 16.71 -2.70 33.18
C PRO A 168 17.52 -2.37 31.92
N ARG A 169 17.15 -1.27 31.25
CA ARG A 169 17.97 -0.69 30.18
C ARG A 169 19.22 -0.04 30.77
N ALA A 170 20.23 0.21 29.93
CA ALA A 170 21.44 0.93 30.34
C ALA A 170 21.19 2.34 30.94
N SER A 171 20.04 2.95 30.65
CA SER A 171 19.62 4.22 31.25
C SER A 171 18.97 4.07 32.63
N ASP A 172 18.86 2.85 33.17
CA ASP A 172 18.04 2.43 34.31
C ASP A 172 16.52 2.63 34.14
N TRP A 173 16.08 3.52 33.24
CA TRP A 173 14.66 3.78 32.96
C TRP A 173 14.10 2.88 31.85
N GLY A 174 13.09 2.08 32.21
CA GLY A 174 12.52 1.05 31.35
C GLY A 174 13.34 -0.23 31.39
N GLY A 175 12.74 -1.32 30.93
CA GLY A 175 13.36 -2.63 30.91
C GLY A 175 12.52 -3.63 30.15
N LYS A 176 12.90 -4.90 30.28
CA LYS A 176 12.12 -6.04 29.80
C LYS A 176 11.95 -7.03 30.93
N CYS A 177 10.78 -7.65 31.00
CA CYS A 177 10.53 -8.77 31.88
C CYS A 177 10.80 -10.07 31.11
N PHE A 178 11.58 -10.97 31.70
CA PHE A 178 11.87 -12.28 31.11
C PHE A 178 11.36 -13.39 32.02
N ALA A 179 10.67 -14.38 31.44
CA ALA A 179 10.45 -15.68 32.05
C ALA A 179 11.67 -16.55 31.74
N ILE A 180 12.29 -17.07 32.79
CA ILE A 180 13.54 -17.83 32.74
C ILE A 180 13.32 -19.20 33.40
N ASP A 181 13.94 -20.26 32.88
CA ASP A 181 13.90 -21.57 33.54
C ASP A 181 14.42 -21.46 34.98
N SER A 182 13.60 -21.85 35.96
CA SER A 182 13.98 -21.72 37.38
C SER A 182 15.13 -22.63 37.81
N LEU A 183 15.44 -23.68 37.05
CA LEU A 183 16.51 -24.64 37.34
C LEU A 183 17.74 -24.41 36.45
N GLN A 184 17.55 -24.16 35.17
CA GLN A 184 18.64 -24.07 34.18
C GLN A 184 19.00 -22.63 33.79
N GLY A 185 18.28 -21.64 34.30
CA GLY A 185 18.48 -20.24 33.92
C GLY A 185 18.20 -19.98 32.44
N PRO A 186 18.80 -18.92 31.85
CA PRO A 186 18.58 -18.57 30.45
C PRO A 186 18.98 -19.66 29.44
N ALA A 187 19.91 -20.54 29.84
CA ALA A 187 20.41 -21.64 29.01
C ALA A 187 19.32 -22.70 28.76
N GLY A 188 18.40 -22.91 29.72
CA GLY A 188 17.27 -23.83 29.54
C GLY A 188 16.06 -23.19 28.87
N TYR A 189 15.75 -21.94 29.24
CA TYR A 189 14.64 -21.18 28.64
C TYR A 189 14.78 -19.69 28.92
N ILE A 190 14.52 -18.85 27.90
CA ILE A 190 14.36 -17.41 28.09
C ILE A 190 13.35 -16.81 27.10
N GLU A 191 12.33 -16.16 27.64
CA GLU A 191 11.31 -15.47 26.85
C GLU A 191 10.94 -14.12 27.43
N SER A 192 10.82 -13.12 26.57
CA SER A 192 10.28 -11.81 26.98
C SER A 192 8.78 -11.94 27.20
N VAL A 193 8.33 -11.66 28.42
CA VAL A 193 6.92 -11.72 28.81
C VAL A 193 6.37 -10.33 29.15
N SER A 194 5.10 -10.26 29.52
CA SER A 194 4.46 -9.01 29.93
C SER A 194 5.18 -8.39 31.13
N VAL A 195 5.36 -7.07 31.10
CA VAL A 195 6.06 -6.33 32.16
C VAL A 195 5.39 -6.47 33.53
N GLU A 196 4.09 -6.73 33.54
CA GLU A 196 3.28 -6.98 34.72
C GLU A 196 3.73 -8.21 35.52
N ASN A 197 4.30 -9.23 34.86
CA ASN A 197 4.81 -10.43 35.56
C ASN A 197 6.05 -10.15 36.41
N CYS A 198 6.75 -9.04 36.14
CA CYS A 198 7.88 -8.57 36.94
C CYS A 198 7.51 -7.38 37.83
N LYS A 199 6.22 -7.03 37.94
CA LYS A 199 5.79 -5.90 38.75
C LYS A 199 5.92 -6.27 40.25
N PRO A 200 6.67 -5.49 41.06
CA PRO A 200 6.75 -5.71 42.50
C PRO A 200 5.42 -5.38 43.18
N SER A 201 5.23 -5.85 44.41
CA SER A 201 4.02 -5.58 45.20
C SER A 201 3.83 -4.10 45.51
N GLU A 202 4.93 -3.36 45.67
CA GLU A 202 4.95 -1.94 46.01
C GLU A 202 5.60 -1.13 44.89
N THR A 203 4.86 -0.15 44.36
CA THR A 203 5.33 0.73 43.29
C THR A 203 4.94 2.18 43.56
N SER A 204 5.76 3.14 43.12
CA SER A 204 5.45 4.56 43.12
C SER A 204 5.48 5.16 41.71
N TYR A 205 4.90 6.35 41.51
CA TYR A 205 4.95 7.06 40.23
C TYR A 205 6.01 8.16 40.28
N THR A 206 6.97 8.11 39.35
CA THR A 206 8.06 9.09 39.26
C THR A 206 8.11 9.70 37.87
N LEU A 207 8.21 11.04 37.82
CA LEU A 207 8.45 11.78 36.59
C LEU A 207 9.95 11.84 36.31
N HIS A 208 10.40 11.19 35.23
CA HIS A 208 11.77 11.26 34.76
C HIS A 208 11.90 12.31 33.65
N MET A 209 12.74 13.33 33.87
CA MET A 209 13.04 14.41 32.93
C MET A 209 14.53 14.37 32.58
N LYS A 210 14.88 14.67 31.34
CA LYS A 210 16.30 14.79 30.93
C LYS A 210 16.95 16.04 31.51
N ARG A 211 16.22 17.16 31.52
CA ARG A 211 16.59 18.42 32.18
C ARG A 211 15.38 18.96 32.93
N GLU A 212 15.63 19.72 33.98
CA GLU A 212 14.57 20.36 34.75
C GLU A 212 13.75 21.32 33.87
N GLY A 213 12.43 21.33 34.06
CA GLY A 213 11.50 22.12 33.24
C GLY A 213 11.11 21.50 31.90
N GLU A 214 11.85 20.50 31.38
CA GLU A 214 11.51 19.84 30.11
C GLU A 214 10.35 18.83 30.24
N GLN A 215 9.89 18.33 29.09
CA GLN A 215 8.90 17.27 29.05
C GLN A 215 9.51 15.94 29.55
N GLY A 216 9.05 15.49 30.71
CA GLY A 216 9.36 14.16 31.24
C GLY A 216 8.41 13.03 30.80
N TYR A 217 8.84 11.80 31.06
CA TYR A 217 8.02 10.61 31.00
C TYR A 217 7.66 10.14 32.41
N CYS A 218 6.41 9.72 32.59
CA CYS A 218 5.95 9.15 33.85
C CYS A 218 6.24 7.66 33.89
N TYR A 219 6.84 7.19 34.98
CA TYR A 219 7.15 5.79 35.21
C TYR A 219 6.53 5.32 36.52
N GLU A 220 5.97 4.12 36.50
CA GLU A 220 5.72 3.32 37.69
C GLU A 220 7.03 2.60 38.02
N VAL A 221 7.58 2.82 39.21
CA VAL A 221 8.89 2.32 39.64
C VAL A 221 8.77 1.47 40.89
N ASP A 222 9.66 0.49 41.06
CA ASP A 222 9.80 -0.28 42.30
C ASP A 222 10.03 0.69 43.47
N LEU A 223 9.21 0.60 44.53
CA LEU A 223 9.36 1.48 45.69
C LEU A 223 10.68 1.25 46.44
N LYS A 224 11.15 -0.01 46.50
CA LYS A 224 12.34 -0.42 47.24
C LYS A 224 13.61 -0.29 46.42
N ASN A 225 13.59 -0.78 45.18
CA ASN A 225 14.78 -0.87 44.34
C ASN A 225 14.87 0.22 43.25
N GLY A 226 13.90 1.14 43.22
CA GLY A 226 13.84 2.21 42.24
C GLY A 226 13.72 1.70 40.79
N PRO A 227 14.14 2.51 39.79
CA PRO A 227 13.93 2.17 38.38
C PRO A 227 14.73 0.93 37.91
N LYS A 228 15.81 0.57 38.63
CA LYS A 228 16.64 -0.61 38.37
C LYS A 228 15.91 -1.92 38.68
N GLY A 229 15.10 -1.95 39.75
CA GLY A 229 14.32 -3.15 40.12
C GLY A 229 13.09 -3.34 39.25
N TYR A 230 12.38 -2.25 38.92
CA TYR A 230 11.27 -2.24 37.97
C TYR A 230 11.01 -0.80 37.53
N SER A 231 10.79 -0.59 36.24
CA SER A 231 10.32 0.69 35.72
C SER A 231 9.48 0.54 34.46
N ARG A 232 8.19 0.83 34.56
CA ARG A 232 7.25 0.79 33.43
C ARG A 232 6.75 2.18 33.10
N ARG A 233 6.84 2.57 31.83
CA ARG A 233 6.28 3.84 31.37
C ARG A 233 4.75 3.77 31.45
N VAL A 234 4.13 4.73 32.12
CA VAL A 234 2.67 4.83 32.29
C VAL A 234 2.13 6.14 31.72
N SER A 235 0.81 6.32 31.80
CA SER A 235 0.18 7.58 31.41
C SER A 235 0.77 8.74 32.22
N ARG A 236 1.02 9.86 31.54
CA ARG A 236 1.60 11.06 32.16
C ARG A 236 0.75 11.54 33.34
N SER A 237 -0.57 11.40 33.28
CA SER A 237 -1.52 11.76 34.35
C SER A 237 -1.18 11.13 35.71
N ASN A 238 -0.59 9.94 35.75
CA ASN A 238 -0.32 9.22 37.00
C ASN A 238 0.80 9.87 37.84
N CYS A 239 1.62 10.75 37.24
CA CYS A 239 2.70 11.43 37.94
C CYS A 239 2.34 12.85 38.39
N PHE A 240 1.14 13.36 38.11
CA PHE A 240 0.75 14.71 38.49
C PHE A 240 -0.40 14.66 39.49
N ASN A 241 -0.40 15.61 40.42
CA ASN A 241 -1.54 15.85 41.28
C ASN A 241 -2.76 16.18 40.41
N SER A 242 -3.98 15.89 40.89
CA SER A 242 -5.24 16.11 40.16
C SER A 242 -5.54 17.58 39.83
N ALA A 243 -4.65 18.51 40.21
CA ALA A 243 -4.74 19.92 39.88
C ALA A 243 -4.82 20.18 38.37
N ALA A 244 -5.61 21.19 38.01
CA ALA A 244 -5.72 21.64 36.64
C ALA A 244 -4.35 22.13 36.12
N PRO A 245 -4.03 21.88 34.83
CA PRO A 245 -2.80 22.40 34.24
C PRO A 245 -2.81 23.94 34.23
N ASN A 246 -1.64 24.55 34.44
CA ASN A 246 -1.43 25.96 34.12
C ASN A 246 -0.93 26.08 32.68
N TYR A 247 -1.39 27.08 31.93
CA TYR A 247 -0.98 27.35 30.56
C TYR A 247 -0.24 28.69 30.50
N MET A 248 0.96 28.68 29.96
CA MET A 248 1.83 29.85 29.89
C MET A 248 2.33 30.06 28.46
N TRP A 249 2.14 31.26 27.93
CA TRP A 249 2.73 31.66 26.65
C TRP A 249 4.18 32.09 26.87
N LYS A 250 5.10 31.50 26.11
CA LYS A 250 6.50 31.91 26.06
C LYS A 250 6.81 32.45 24.67
N SER A 251 6.86 33.77 24.54
CA SER A 251 7.27 34.44 23.30
C SER A 251 8.71 34.08 22.94
N ASP A 252 8.98 33.99 21.64
CA ASP A 252 10.35 33.87 21.14
C ASP A 252 11.07 35.23 21.14
N GLU A 253 12.36 35.22 20.77
CA GLU A 253 13.18 36.44 20.71
C GLU A 253 12.67 37.47 19.68
N SER A 254 11.89 37.02 18.69
CA SER A 254 11.33 37.90 17.66
C SER A 254 10.11 38.69 18.14
N GLY A 255 9.46 38.21 19.21
CA GLY A 255 8.22 38.78 19.73
C GLY A 255 7.01 38.62 18.81
N VAL A 256 7.16 37.95 17.65
CA VAL A 256 6.05 37.69 16.71
C VAL A 256 5.59 36.24 16.71
N ASP A 257 6.29 35.36 17.41
CA ASP A 257 5.87 33.97 17.63
C ASP A 257 6.19 33.50 19.06
N GLY A 258 5.86 32.24 19.34
CA GLY A 258 6.14 31.62 20.63
C GLY A 258 5.54 30.23 20.77
N GLU A 259 5.63 29.73 21.99
CA GLU A 259 5.14 28.41 22.37
C GLU A 259 4.22 28.50 23.58
N CYS A 260 3.09 27.78 23.50
CA CYS A 260 2.23 27.57 24.65
C CYS A 260 2.70 26.36 25.44
N LEU A 261 3.02 26.58 26.70
CA LEU A 261 3.53 25.56 27.61
C LEU A 261 2.45 25.19 28.62
N GLU A 262 2.11 23.90 28.68
CA GLU A 262 1.36 23.32 29.78
C GLU A 262 2.33 23.01 30.91
N VAL A 263 2.23 23.73 32.02
CA VAL A 263 3.08 23.61 33.20
C VAL A 263 2.31 22.85 34.29
N ARG A 264 2.93 21.80 34.83
CA ARG A 264 2.38 21.00 35.93
C ARG A 264 3.45 20.62 36.93
N SER A 265 3.07 20.56 38.20
CA SER A 265 3.89 20.02 39.29
C SER A 265 3.57 18.55 39.51
N SER A 266 4.61 17.71 39.48
CA SER A 266 4.47 16.28 39.75
C SER A 266 4.18 15.99 41.23
N ILE A 267 3.83 14.75 41.55
CA ILE A 267 3.66 14.28 42.94
C ILE A 267 4.94 14.50 43.77
N ASN A 268 6.11 14.46 43.12
CA ASN A 268 7.41 14.71 43.74
C ASN A 268 7.86 16.18 43.58
N GLU A 269 6.92 17.11 43.46
CA GLU A 269 7.10 18.57 43.34
C GLU A 269 7.92 19.06 42.13
N LYS A 270 8.42 18.17 41.27
CA LYS A 270 9.12 18.57 40.05
C LYS A 270 8.19 19.26 39.06
N VAL A 271 8.60 20.42 38.57
CA VAL A 271 7.87 21.16 37.53
C VAL A 271 8.26 20.64 36.15
N SER A 272 7.27 20.27 35.35
CA SER A 272 7.47 19.87 33.96
C SER A 272 6.58 20.70 33.05
N SER A 273 7.19 21.24 32.00
CA SER A 273 6.48 21.90 30.93
C SER A 273 6.39 20.99 29.70
N ARG A 274 5.33 21.15 28.92
CA ARG A 274 5.26 20.56 27.57
C ARG A 274 4.59 21.53 26.61
N LYS A 275 5.04 21.53 25.37
CA LYS A 275 4.39 22.29 24.29
C LYS A 275 2.99 21.74 24.03
N VAL A 276 2.00 22.62 24.00
CA VAL A 276 0.61 22.32 23.66
C VAL A 276 0.11 23.27 22.58
N ASP A 277 -1.10 23.04 22.09
CA ASP A 277 -1.76 23.94 21.15
C ASP A 277 -1.90 25.34 21.77
N PHE A 278 -1.53 26.37 21.00
CA PHE A 278 -1.54 27.76 21.46
C PHE A 278 -2.92 28.24 21.91
N LYS A 279 -4.00 27.64 21.38
CA LYS A 279 -5.38 27.93 21.78
C LYS A 279 -5.63 27.72 23.27
N LYS A 280 -4.87 26.83 23.91
CA LYS A 280 -4.96 26.61 25.37
C LYS A 280 -4.40 27.76 26.21
N CYS A 281 -3.53 28.59 25.63
CA CYS A 281 -3.01 29.80 26.25
C CYS A 281 -3.87 31.04 25.95
N ILE A 282 -4.92 30.92 25.12
CA ILE A 282 -5.81 32.03 24.79
C ILE A 282 -6.99 32.00 25.76
N ASN A 283 -7.00 32.95 26.69
CA ASN A 283 -8.13 33.25 27.58
C ASN A 283 -8.57 34.72 27.47
N PHE A 284 -8.26 35.35 26.33
CA PHE A 284 -8.52 36.75 26.01
C PHE A 284 -8.96 36.89 24.55
N LYS A 285 -9.49 38.06 24.18
CA LYS A 285 -9.94 38.36 22.82
C LYS A 285 -8.74 38.54 21.88
N THR A 286 -8.82 37.96 20.68
CA THR A 286 -7.76 38.00 19.67
C THR A 286 -8.28 38.57 18.36
N LYS A 287 -7.39 39.13 17.55
CA LYS A 287 -7.65 39.58 16.17
C LYS A 287 -6.52 39.15 15.24
N ASN A 288 -6.81 39.00 13.95
CA ASN A 288 -5.73 38.82 12.98
C ASN A 288 -5.07 40.18 12.68
N PHE A 289 -3.78 40.14 12.41
CA PHE A 289 -2.98 41.30 12.07
C PHE A 289 -1.95 40.89 11.03
N PHE A 290 -2.00 41.54 9.86
CA PHE A 290 -1.05 41.27 8.80
C PHE A 290 0.18 42.18 8.91
N LYS A 291 1.34 41.58 9.14
CA LYS A 291 2.63 42.27 9.14
C LYS A 291 3.29 42.08 7.77
N ARG A 292 3.22 43.10 6.92
CA ARG A 292 3.91 43.11 5.62
C ARG A 292 5.43 43.05 5.83
N THR A 293 6.10 42.09 5.18
CA THR A 293 7.56 41.89 5.27
C THR A 293 8.28 42.14 3.95
N SER A 294 7.54 42.17 2.83
CA SER A 294 8.08 42.44 1.49
C SER A 294 7.01 43.04 0.57
N SER A 295 7.40 43.40 -0.66
CA SER A 295 6.46 43.90 -1.67
C SER A 295 5.41 42.87 -2.09
N PHE A 296 5.72 41.57 -1.97
CA PHE A 296 4.91 40.45 -2.44
C PHE A 296 4.58 39.43 -1.34
N GLY A 297 4.71 39.80 -0.06
CA GLY A 297 4.46 38.88 1.06
C GLY A 297 4.52 39.52 2.44
N GLY A 298 3.94 38.82 3.41
CA GLY A 298 3.92 39.19 4.82
C GLY A 298 3.56 37.99 5.69
N SER A 299 3.51 38.21 6.99
CA SER A 299 3.11 37.23 7.98
C SER A 299 1.75 37.61 8.56
N CYS A 300 0.82 36.65 8.61
CA CYS A 300 -0.43 36.83 9.33
C CYS A 300 -0.22 36.42 10.79
N LEU A 301 -0.52 37.32 11.72
CA LEU A 301 -0.35 37.12 13.15
C LEU A 301 -1.72 37.06 13.82
N LEU A 302 -1.92 36.12 14.72
CA LEU A 302 -2.99 36.19 15.71
C LEU A 302 -2.44 36.93 16.93
N VAL A 303 -2.96 38.11 17.21
CA VAL A 303 -2.50 38.96 18.30
C VAL A 303 -3.59 39.15 19.35
N ASP A 304 -3.21 39.33 20.61
CA ASP A 304 -4.16 39.79 21.62
C ASP A 304 -4.64 41.21 21.28
N GLU A 305 -5.96 41.42 21.36
CA GLU A 305 -6.56 42.67 20.90
C GLU A 305 -6.22 43.86 21.81
N LEU A 306 -6.07 43.61 23.11
CA LEU A 306 -5.86 44.64 24.13
C LEU A 306 -4.47 45.29 24.04
N THR A 307 -3.41 44.50 23.86
CA THR A 307 -2.03 44.99 23.80
C THR A 307 -1.46 45.05 22.39
N GLY A 308 -2.23 44.61 21.39
CA GLY A 308 -1.80 44.61 19.98
C GLY A 308 -0.67 43.63 19.69
N GLY A 309 -0.52 42.57 20.51
CA GLY A 309 0.47 41.52 20.31
C GLY A 309 1.64 41.52 21.30
N GLN A 310 1.71 42.46 22.24
CA GLN A 310 2.78 42.49 23.24
C GLN A 310 2.68 41.31 24.22
N ARG A 311 1.46 40.93 24.62
CA ARG A 311 1.23 39.79 25.53
C ARG A 311 1.19 38.46 24.77
N PHE A 312 0.63 38.45 23.57
CA PHE A 312 0.51 37.25 22.75
C PHE A 312 0.53 37.60 21.26
N ALA A 313 1.46 37.01 20.54
CA ALA A 313 1.50 37.01 19.08
C ALA A 313 1.86 35.61 18.58
N LYS A 314 1.06 35.08 17.66
CA LYS A 314 1.32 33.77 17.02
C LYS A 314 1.29 33.94 15.51
N VAL A 315 2.31 33.47 14.81
CA VAL A 315 2.25 33.36 13.35
C VAL A 315 1.22 32.30 12.98
N ILE A 316 0.21 32.68 12.20
CA ILE A 316 -0.83 31.79 11.68
C ILE A 316 -0.77 31.74 10.15
N THR A 317 -1.64 30.94 9.55
CA THR A 317 -1.74 30.83 8.08
C THR A 317 -2.16 32.17 7.47
N THR A 318 -1.50 32.54 6.38
CA THR A 318 -1.80 33.79 5.65
C THR A 318 -3.24 33.86 5.13
N SER A 319 -3.91 32.72 4.93
CA SER A 319 -5.32 32.65 4.57
C SER A 319 -6.25 33.28 5.61
N SER A 320 -5.87 33.29 6.89
CA SER A 320 -6.71 33.89 7.94
C SER A 320 -6.80 35.41 7.80
N CYS A 321 -5.71 36.09 7.43
CA CYS A 321 -5.74 37.51 7.09
C CYS A 321 -6.38 37.75 5.71
N ARG A 322 -6.25 36.79 4.78
CA ARG A 322 -6.91 36.85 3.46
C ARG A 322 -8.45 36.84 3.59
N GLU A 323 -8.99 36.11 4.55
CA GLU A 323 -10.44 36.03 4.81
C GLU A 323 -11.03 37.35 5.35
N GLU A 324 -10.19 38.27 5.85
CA GLU A 324 -10.61 39.60 6.31
C GLU A 324 -10.66 40.65 5.19
N VAL A 325 -10.27 40.27 3.96
CA VAL A 325 -10.21 41.15 2.79
C VAL A 325 -11.36 40.83 1.84
N GLU A 326 -12.12 41.86 1.47
CA GLU A 326 -13.28 41.74 0.58
C GLU A 326 -12.86 41.71 -0.90
N ASP A 327 -11.98 42.63 -1.32
CA ASP A 327 -11.61 42.83 -2.72
C ASP A 327 -10.11 42.62 -2.98
N PHE A 328 -9.81 41.92 -4.08
CA PHE A 328 -8.44 41.60 -4.49
C PHE A 328 -8.12 42.14 -5.87
N GLN A 329 -6.88 42.60 -6.04
CA GLN A 329 -6.27 42.84 -7.34
C GLN A 329 -5.11 41.88 -7.58
N TYR A 330 -4.87 41.57 -8.87
CA TYR A 330 -3.78 40.70 -9.30
C TYR A 330 -2.77 41.52 -10.11
N SER A 331 -1.51 41.50 -9.71
CA SER A 331 -0.44 42.25 -10.35
C SER A 331 0.77 41.36 -10.64
N LEU A 332 1.44 41.63 -11.77
CA LEU A 332 2.72 41.00 -12.10
C LEU A 332 3.86 41.88 -11.59
N LEU A 333 4.64 41.34 -10.66
CA LEU A 333 5.83 41.99 -10.13
C LEU A 333 7.07 41.16 -10.49
N PRO A 334 8.23 41.77 -10.75
CA PRO A 334 9.48 41.03 -10.83
C PRO A 334 9.93 40.60 -9.43
N ASN A 335 10.40 39.36 -9.29
CA ASN A 335 11.10 38.94 -8.07
C ASN A 335 12.55 39.46 -8.04
N GLN A 336 13.31 39.09 -7.00
CA GLN A 336 14.72 39.48 -6.85
C GLN A 336 15.66 39.02 -7.99
N TYR A 337 15.20 38.15 -8.89
CA TYR A 337 15.91 37.66 -10.07
C TYR A 337 15.32 38.18 -11.38
N GLY A 338 14.39 39.14 -11.33
CA GLY A 338 13.69 39.66 -12.52
C GLY A 338 12.62 38.73 -13.09
N ASN A 339 12.37 37.55 -12.50
CA ASN A 339 11.33 36.65 -12.97
C ASN A 339 9.94 37.15 -12.53
N PRO A 340 8.93 37.12 -13.43
CA PRO A 340 7.59 37.58 -13.08
C PRO A 340 6.95 36.66 -12.03
N ILE A 341 6.34 37.27 -11.01
CA ILE A 341 5.49 36.63 -10.01
C ILE A 341 4.11 37.28 -10.03
N CYS A 342 3.06 36.47 -9.86
CA CYS A 342 1.69 36.96 -9.73
C CYS A 342 1.39 37.17 -8.25
N VAL A 343 1.00 38.38 -7.91
CA VAL A 343 0.75 38.82 -6.54
C VAL A 343 -0.71 39.20 -6.43
N GLU A 344 -1.41 38.60 -5.48
CA GLU A 344 -2.72 39.06 -5.05
C GLU A 344 -2.55 40.01 -3.87
N SER A 345 -3.21 41.16 -3.90
CA SER A 345 -3.20 42.13 -2.80
C SER A 345 -4.58 42.69 -2.54
N ASP A 346 -4.83 43.05 -1.29
CA ASP A 346 -6.03 43.79 -0.88
C ASP A 346 -6.12 45.11 -1.67
N LEU A 347 -7.24 45.30 -2.35
CA LEU A 347 -7.47 46.45 -3.23
C LEU A 347 -7.57 47.76 -2.43
N LYS A 348 -8.25 47.72 -1.28
CA LYS A 348 -8.59 48.91 -0.48
C LYS A 348 -7.36 49.59 0.14
N THR A 349 -6.38 48.82 0.56
CA THR A 349 -5.19 49.26 1.29
C THR A 349 -3.90 49.01 0.52
N ASN A 350 -4.02 48.59 -0.75
CA ASN A 350 -2.90 48.26 -1.63
C ASN A 350 -1.90 47.28 -0.98
N GLY A 351 -2.45 46.25 -0.33
CA GLY A 351 -1.71 45.15 0.27
C GLY A 351 -1.21 45.35 1.71
N ASN A 352 -1.70 46.36 2.44
CA ASN A 352 -1.35 46.53 3.86
C ASN A 352 -2.13 45.55 4.76
N LEU A 353 -3.36 45.19 4.40
CA LEU A 353 -4.13 44.15 5.10
C LEU A 353 -3.78 42.74 4.63
N TYR A 354 -3.37 42.58 3.37
CA TYR A 354 -2.96 41.29 2.83
C TYR A 354 -2.18 41.44 1.53
N VAL A 355 -1.05 40.77 1.42
CA VAL A 355 -0.36 40.53 0.16
C VAL A 355 0.20 39.12 0.12
N GLY A 356 -0.05 38.41 -0.98
CA GLY A 356 0.32 37.00 -1.14
C GLY A 356 0.73 36.66 -2.56
N LYS A 357 1.63 35.68 -2.70
CA LYS A 357 1.94 35.09 -4.01
C LYS A 357 0.84 34.11 -4.38
N VAL A 358 0.40 34.18 -5.64
CA VAL A 358 -0.55 33.23 -6.22
C VAL A 358 0.01 32.57 -7.46
N SER A 359 -0.71 31.57 -7.97
CA SER A 359 -0.41 30.96 -9.27
C SER A 359 -0.34 32.02 -10.37
N LEU A 360 0.68 31.96 -11.22
CA LEU A 360 0.81 32.81 -12.42
C LEU A 360 -0.46 32.83 -13.25
N SER A 361 -1.20 31.70 -13.28
CA SER A 361 -2.45 31.59 -14.03
C SER A 361 -3.56 32.54 -13.61
N LYS A 362 -3.45 33.20 -12.43
CA LYS A 362 -4.39 34.23 -11.98
C LYS A 362 -4.09 35.59 -12.61
N CYS A 363 -2.86 35.79 -13.12
CA CYS A 363 -2.44 36.96 -13.87
C CYS A 363 -2.28 36.68 -15.39
N GLU A 364 -2.60 35.47 -15.86
CA GLU A 364 -2.52 35.11 -17.29
C GLU A 364 -3.82 35.46 -18.00
N ASP A 365 -3.73 36.12 -19.15
CA ASP A 365 -4.87 36.29 -20.04
C ASP A 365 -5.24 34.95 -20.69
N THR A 366 -6.49 34.52 -20.57
CA THR A 366 -6.97 33.19 -21.01
C THR A 366 -7.62 33.21 -22.40
N GLY A 367 -7.26 34.15 -23.26
CA GLY A 367 -7.94 34.39 -24.54
C GLY A 367 -7.63 33.43 -25.70
N ALA A 368 -6.66 32.51 -25.58
CA ALA A 368 -6.21 31.71 -26.73
C ALA A 368 -6.98 30.39 -26.92
N LYS A 369 -7.26 30.04 -28.18
CA LYS A 369 -7.85 28.74 -28.54
C LYS A 369 -6.83 27.60 -28.36
N PRO A 370 -7.22 26.43 -27.83
CA PRO A 370 -6.38 25.25 -27.78
C PRO A 370 -5.87 24.81 -29.16
N LYS A 371 -4.62 24.35 -29.23
CA LYS A 371 -3.95 23.82 -30.42
C LYS A 371 -3.41 22.41 -30.13
N TRP A 372 -3.60 21.47 -31.05
CA TRP A 372 -3.00 20.14 -30.96
C TRP A 372 -1.56 20.18 -31.48
N VAL A 373 -0.65 19.47 -30.79
CA VAL A 373 0.74 19.28 -31.18
C VAL A 373 1.03 17.79 -31.14
N LEU A 374 1.31 17.20 -32.31
CA LEU A 374 1.65 15.79 -32.47
C LEU A 374 3.08 15.52 -31.97
N GLU A 375 3.30 14.37 -31.33
CA GLU A 375 4.62 13.88 -30.92
C GLU A 375 5.28 13.02 -32.01
N ASP A 376 6.57 12.73 -31.87
CA ASP A 376 7.39 12.05 -32.88
C ASP A 376 6.93 10.60 -33.19
N ASP A 377 6.16 9.95 -32.30
CA ASP A 377 5.60 8.62 -32.55
C ASP A 377 4.42 8.63 -33.55
N GLY A 378 3.92 9.81 -33.90
CA GLY A 378 2.80 10.04 -34.82
C GLY A 378 1.43 9.60 -34.29
N TRP A 379 1.33 8.98 -33.11
CA TRP A 379 0.09 8.45 -32.54
C TRP A 379 -0.21 8.96 -31.14
N SER A 380 0.67 9.81 -30.62
CA SER A 380 0.53 10.57 -29.40
C SER A 380 0.74 12.06 -29.66
N GLY A 381 0.38 12.86 -28.69
CA GLY A 381 0.36 14.31 -28.83
C GLY A 381 -0.23 14.97 -27.60
N LYS A 382 -0.02 16.28 -27.53
CA LYS A 382 -0.47 17.16 -26.44
C LYS A 382 -1.39 18.24 -26.98
N CYS A 383 -2.44 18.52 -26.23
CA CYS A 383 -3.29 19.68 -26.47
C CYS A 383 -2.72 20.85 -25.67
N VAL A 384 -2.45 21.98 -26.32
CA VAL A 384 -1.76 23.11 -25.71
C VAL A 384 -2.52 24.41 -25.89
N GLU A 385 -2.45 25.28 -24.89
CA GLU A 385 -3.04 26.62 -24.88
C GLU A 385 -1.91 27.64 -24.78
N MET A 386 -1.88 28.63 -25.68
CA MET A 386 -0.90 29.70 -25.64
C MET A 386 -1.35 30.76 -24.63
N ARG A 387 -0.55 31.04 -23.62
CA ARG A 387 -0.89 32.02 -22.59
C ARG A 387 0.10 33.17 -22.61
N THR A 388 -0.42 34.39 -22.59
CA THR A 388 0.38 35.62 -22.49
C THR A 388 0.53 36.01 -21.02
N LEU A 389 1.77 36.21 -20.59
CA LEU A 389 2.14 36.68 -19.26
C LEU A 389 3.04 37.91 -19.44
N GLY A 390 2.43 39.09 -19.48
CA GLY A 390 3.12 40.30 -19.93
C GLY A 390 3.56 40.15 -21.39
N SER A 391 4.85 40.32 -21.67
CA SER A 391 5.44 40.13 -23.00
C SER A 391 5.79 38.69 -23.35
N ASN A 392 5.70 37.74 -22.41
CA ASN A 392 6.09 36.36 -22.63
C ASN A 392 4.90 35.49 -23.05
N VAL A 393 5.04 34.77 -24.16
CA VAL A 393 4.07 33.75 -24.59
C VAL A 393 4.56 32.38 -24.12
N ARG A 394 3.73 31.63 -23.40
CA ARG A 394 4.04 30.28 -22.93
C ARG A 394 3.02 29.27 -23.42
N GLU A 395 3.52 28.10 -23.82
CA GLU A 395 2.70 26.95 -24.19
C GLU A 395 2.33 26.14 -22.92
N ARG A 396 1.04 26.00 -22.61
CA ARG A 396 0.57 25.20 -21.49
C ARG A 396 -0.18 23.97 -21.99
N SER A 397 0.28 22.77 -21.61
CA SER A 397 -0.46 21.53 -21.86
C SER A 397 -1.77 21.49 -21.06
N ILE A 398 -2.85 21.12 -21.74
CA ILE A 398 -4.22 21.02 -21.22
C ILE A 398 -4.82 19.65 -21.57
N ARG A 399 -6.03 19.38 -21.06
CA ARG A 399 -6.75 18.12 -21.33
C ARG A 399 -6.95 17.92 -22.84
N LYS A 400 -6.62 16.73 -23.35
CA LYS A 400 -6.64 16.40 -24.79
C LYS A 400 -7.99 16.70 -25.44
N GLU A 401 -9.07 16.45 -24.71
CA GLU A 401 -10.45 16.64 -25.16
C GLU A 401 -10.77 18.10 -25.52
N LYS A 402 -10.03 19.08 -25.00
CA LYS A 402 -10.20 20.49 -25.37
C LYS A 402 -9.70 20.81 -26.79
N CYS A 403 -8.84 19.97 -27.36
CA CYS A 403 -8.41 20.04 -28.76
C CYS A 403 -9.21 19.11 -29.66
N ARG A 404 -10.21 18.39 -29.12
CA ARG A 404 -11.08 17.53 -29.91
C ARG A 404 -11.87 18.40 -30.89
N THR A 405 -11.76 18.08 -32.17
CA THR A 405 -12.50 18.77 -33.21
C THR A 405 -13.94 18.28 -33.29
N ALA A 406 -14.78 18.98 -34.06
CA ALA A 406 -16.19 18.64 -34.20
C ALA A 406 -16.43 17.30 -34.94
N LYS A 407 -15.49 16.87 -35.79
CA LYS A 407 -15.59 15.65 -36.60
C LYS A 407 -14.41 14.72 -36.32
N THR A 408 -14.68 13.60 -35.68
CA THR A 408 -13.69 12.55 -35.39
C THR A 408 -14.14 11.18 -35.90
N LYS A 409 -13.18 10.28 -36.15
CA LYS A 409 -13.40 8.88 -36.53
C LYS A 409 -12.53 7.95 -35.70
N PHE A 410 -12.93 6.68 -35.57
CA PHE A 410 -12.16 5.67 -34.86
C PHE A 410 -11.32 4.83 -35.83
N ILE A 411 -10.02 4.70 -35.56
CA ILE A 411 -9.07 3.93 -36.37
C ILE A 411 -8.34 2.91 -35.48
N TRP A 412 -8.11 1.72 -36.01
CA TRP A 412 -7.22 0.74 -35.40
C TRP A 412 -5.79 0.89 -35.94
N HIS A 413 -4.80 0.95 -35.05
CA HIS A 413 -3.39 1.01 -35.43
C HIS A 413 -2.59 -0.08 -34.71
N ASN A 414 -1.80 -0.85 -35.46
CA ASN A 414 -0.89 -1.85 -34.91
C ASN A 414 0.52 -1.29 -34.83
N PHE A 415 1.08 -1.23 -33.62
CA PHE A 415 2.48 -0.88 -33.42
C PHE A 415 3.40 -2.05 -33.77
N LYS A 416 2.92 -3.28 -33.51
CA LYS A 416 3.55 -4.55 -33.88
C LYS A 416 2.47 -5.57 -34.25
N LYS A 417 2.88 -6.74 -34.78
CA LYS A 417 1.96 -7.84 -35.08
C LYS A 417 1.18 -8.23 -33.82
N LEU A 418 -0.15 -8.10 -33.87
CA LEU A 418 -1.07 -8.36 -32.76
C LEU A 418 -0.85 -7.48 -31.51
N ASP A 419 -0.34 -6.27 -31.70
CA ASP A 419 -0.21 -5.23 -30.68
C ASP A 419 -0.90 -3.94 -31.15
N GLY A 420 -2.21 -4.04 -31.32
CA GLY A 420 -3.03 -2.95 -31.81
C GLY A 420 -3.76 -2.18 -30.73
N LYS A 421 -3.99 -0.89 -31.02
CA LYS A 421 -4.80 0.01 -30.20
C LYS A 421 -5.84 0.74 -31.04
N CYS A 422 -6.90 1.16 -30.37
CA CYS A 422 -7.97 1.93 -30.98
C CYS A 422 -7.74 3.41 -30.70
N PHE A 423 -7.83 4.25 -31.72
CA PHE A 423 -7.63 5.69 -31.62
C PHE A 423 -8.84 6.44 -32.17
N GLU A 424 -9.20 7.55 -31.54
CA GLU A 424 -10.08 8.56 -32.10
C GLU A 424 -9.22 9.65 -32.73
N VAL A 425 -9.41 9.91 -34.02
CA VAL A 425 -8.62 10.86 -34.79
C VAL A 425 -9.51 11.88 -35.49
N ASP A 426 -8.94 13.04 -35.84
CA ASP A 426 -9.61 14.04 -36.67
C ASP A 426 -9.98 13.46 -38.05
N VAL A 427 -11.18 13.78 -38.55
CA VAL A 427 -11.64 13.28 -39.86
C VAL A 427 -10.87 13.89 -41.03
N GLU A 428 -10.56 15.19 -40.95
CA GLU A 428 -10.01 16.00 -42.04
C GLU A 428 -8.48 16.01 -42.02
N LYS A 429 -7.87 16.11 -40.83
CA LYS A 429 -6.42 16.21 -40.59
C LYS A 429 -5.78 14.93 -40.04
N GLY A 430 -6.57 13.90 -39.74
CA GLY A 430 -6.04 12.67 -39.14
C GLY A 430 -5.42 12.89 -37.76
N ASN A 431 -4.29 12.23 -37.51
CA ASN A 431 -3.50 12.36 -36.28
C ASN A 431 -2.92 13.78 -36.09
N ASP A 432 -2.57 14.49 -37.17
CA ASP A 432 -2.04 15.86 -37.11
C ASP A 432 -3.05 16.87 -36.54
N GLY A 433 -4.35 16.61 -36.69
CA GLY A 433 -5.41 17.44 -36.14
C GLY A 433 -5.75 17.13 -34.69
N PHE A 434 -5.86 15.84 -34.37
CA PHE A 434 -6.22 15.34 -33.06
C PHE A 434 -6.02 13.82 -33.02
N VAL A 435 -5.44 13.26 -31.95
CA VAL A 435 -5.42 11.82 -31.71
C VAL A 435 -5.48 11.49 -30.21
N ILE A 436 -6.39 10.58 -29.82
CA ILE A 436 -6.48 10.05 -28.45
C ILE A 436 -6.81 8.56 -28.47
N GLU A 437 -6.26 7.79 -27.53
CA GLU A 437 -6.60 6.37 -27.37
C GLU A 437 -8.07 6.21 -26.94
N ALA A 438 -8.80 5.37 -27.66
CA ALA A 438 -10.23 5.14 -27.50
C ALA A 438 -10.52 3.72 -26.97
N PRO A 439 -11.69 3.49 -26.34
CA PRO A 439 -12.06 2.15 -25.90
C PRO A 439 -12.14 1.16 -27.08
N LEU A 440 -11.54 -0.03 -26.91
CA LEU A 440 -11.46 -1.09 -27.94
C LEU A 440 -12.79 -1.41 -28.66
N LYS A 441 -13.93 -1.24 -27.97
CA LYS A 441 -15.27 -1.49 -28.54
C LYS A 441 -15.60 -0.57 -29.73
N LYS A 442 -15.00 0.62 -29.81
CA LYS A 442 -15.24 1.59 -30.88
C LYS A 442 -14.58 1.20 -32.20
N CYS A 443 -13.48 0.44 -32.15
CA CYS A 443 -12.80 -0.10 -33.31
C CYS A 443 -13.11 -1.59 -33.58
N ALA A 444 -13.92 -2.24 -32.73
CA ALA A 444 -14.20 -3.66 -32.88
C ALA A 444 -15.13 -3.90 -34.10
N PRO A 445 -14.70 -4.69 -35.11
CA PRO A 445 -15.55 -5.02 -36.24
C PRO A 445 -16.66 -6.00 -35.85
N LYS A 446 -17.67 -6.13 -36.72
CA LYS A 446 -18.83 -7.01 -36.50
C LYS A 446 -18.45 -8.49 -36.43
N PHE A 447 -17.47 -8.92 -37.22
CA PHE A 447 -17.06 -10.33 -37.32
C PHE A 447 -15.67 -10.54 -36.72
N LEU A 448 -15.64 -11.32 -35.64
CA LEU A 448 -14.43 -11.63 -34.89
C LEU A 448 -14.20 -13.14 -34.89
N LYS A 449 -12.93 -13.56 -34.88
CA LYS A 449 -12.51 -14.96 -34.71
C LYS A 449 -11.43 -15.07 -33.65
N TYR A 450 -11.33 -16.25 -33.05
CA TYR A 450 -10.30 -16.56 -32.07
C TYR A 450 -9.09 -17.12 -32.80
N ILE A 451 -7.88 -16.65 -32.48
CA ILE A 451 -6.62 -17.23 -32.96
C ILE A 451 -5.69 -17.52 -31.79
N PHE A 452 -4.83 -18.51 -31.95
CA PHE A 452 -3.69 -18.76 -31.08
C PHE A 452 -2.42 -18.40 -31.84
N HIS A 453 -1.61 -17.53 -31.25
CA HIS A 453 -0.34 -17.11 -31.83
C HIS A 453 0.80 -17.48 -30.87
N ARG A 454 1.75 -18.27 -31.37
CA ARG A 454 2.97 -18.64 -30.67
C ARG A 454 4.16 -18.00 -31.38
N GLU A 455 4.87 -17.12 -30.69
CA GLU A 455 6.09 -16.51 -31.20
C GLU A 455 7.17 -17.59 -31.44
N LYS A 456 8.02 -17.38 -32.45
CA LYS A 456 9.11 -18.31 -32.77
C LYS A 456 10.06 -18.41 -31.57
N GLY A 457 10.31 -19.64 -31.09
CA GLY A 457 11.20 -19.91 -29.95
C GLY A 457 10.54 -19.85 -28.55
N LYS A 458 9.22 -19.63 -28.44
CA LYS A 458 8.50 -19.69 -27.17
C LYS A 458 7.79 -21.03 -26.98
N ASN A 459 7.85 -21.59 -25.77
CA ASN A 459 7.16 -22.84 -25.38
C ASN A 459 5.65 -22.66 -25.15
N ALA A 460 5.17 -21.42 -25.08
CA ALA A 460 3.75 -21.10 -24.91
C ALA A 460 3.35 -19.97 -25.87
N GLY A 461 2.10 -19.99 -26.33
CA GLY A 461 1.51 -18.93 -27.13
C GLY A 461 0.46 -18.12 -26.37
N HIS A 462 0.01 -17.05 -27.00
CA HIS A 462 -1.05 -16.20 -26.52
C HIS A 462 -2.28 -16.32 -27.42
N CYS A 463 -3.44 -16.10 -26.82
CA CYS A 463 -4.70 -16.13 -27.53
C CYS A 463 -5.20 -14.73 -27.80
N TYR A 464 -5.73 -14.54 -29.01
CA TYR A 464 -6.26 -13.26 -29.47
C TYR A 464 -7.66 -13.42 -30.04
N LEU A 465 -8.50 -12.41 -29.81
CA LEU A 465 -9.72 -12.18 -30.55
C LEU A 465 -9.39 -11.19 -31.65
N VAL A 466 -9.45 -11.62 -32.90
CA VAL A 466 -9.04 -10.83 -34.06
C VAL A 466 -10.21 -10.62 -35.01
N ASP A 467 -10.10 -9.63 -35.89
CA ASP A 467 -11.04 -9.51 -36.99
C ASP A 467 -10.96 -10.72 -37.93
N ARG A 468 -12.12 -11.18 -38.42
CA ARG A 468 -12.20 -12.38 -39.25
C ARG A 468 -11.49 -12.21 -40.59
N GLU A 469 -11.58 -11.02 -41.16
CA GLU A 469 -11.17 -10.66 -42.53
C GLU A 469 -9.65 -10.65 -42.69
N THR A 470 -8.93 -9.95 -41.81
CA THR A 470 -7.47 -9.75 -41.89
C THR A 470 -6.70 -10.53 -40.84
N SER A 471 -7.39 -11.30 -39.98
CA SER A 471 -6.77 -12.13 -38.95
C SER A 471 -5.90 -11.36 -37.95
N GLY A 472 -6.21 -10.08 -37.70
CA GLY A 472 -5.53 -9.29 -36.67
C GLY A 472 -5.00 -7.95 -37.13
N GLU A 473 -5.00 -7.65 -38.43
CA GLU A 473 -4.49 -6.37 -38.95
C GLU A 473 -5.47 -5.23 -38.68
N LYS A 474 -6.78 -5.45 -38.82
CA LYS A 474 -7.80 -4.42 -38.55
C LYS A 474 -8.27 -4.41 -37.09
N PHE A 475 -8.14 -5.51 -36.37
CA PHE A 475 -8.44 -5.57 -34.94
C PHE A 475 -7.79 -6.78 -34.28
N ASN A 476 -7.18 -6.61 -33.12
CA ASN A 476 -6.74 -7.72 -32.28
C ASN A 476 -6.89 -7.38 -30.79
N LYS A 477 -7.22 -8.37 -29.98
CA LYS A 477 -7.35 -8.20 -28.53
C LYS A 477 -6.85 -9.43 -27.79
N PRO A 478 -5.93 -9.30 -26.82
CA PRO A 478 -5.52 -10.43 -26.00
C PRO A 478 -6.68 -10.95 -25.15
N ILE A 479 -6.79 -12.27 -25.04
CA ILE A 479 -7.84 -12.97 -24.30
C ILE A 479 -7.27 -14.14 -23.49
N SER A 480 -8.02 -14.61 -22.50
CA SER A 480 -7.59 -15.76 -21.70
C SER A 480 -7.62 -17.06 -22.50
N SER A 481 -6.64 -17.93 -22.23
CA SER A 481 -6.50 -19.27 -22.81
C SER A 481 -7.77 -20.11 -22.68
N LYS A 482 -8.49 -20.01 -21.55
CA LYS A 482 -9.77 -20.70 -21.32
C LYS A 482 -10.86 -20.31 -22.34
N LYS A 483 -11.01 -19.02 -22.65
CA LYS A 483 -12.00 -18.56 -23.64
C LYS A 483 -11.60 -18.96 -25.05
N CYS A 484 -10.32 -18.85 -25.36
CA CYS A 484 -9.73 -19.26 -26.63
C CYS A 484 -9.92 -20.75 -26.91
N LYS A 485 -9.51 -21.63 -25.97
CA LYS A 485 -9.69 -23.09 -26.05
C LYS A 485 -11.13 -23.47 -26.42
N ARG A 486 -12.12 -22.91 -25.71
CA ARG A 486 -13.54 -23.20 -25.96
C ARG A 486 -14.02 -22.86 -27.36
N ASN A 487 -13.42 -21.86 -28.01
CA ASN A 487 -13.84 -21.37 -29.32
C ASN A 487 -13.01 -21.96 -30.46
N LEU A 488 -11.70 -22.13 -30.27
CA LEU A 488 -10.84 -22.83 -31.23
C LEU A 488 -11.29 -24.27 -31.46
N ILE A 489 -11.87 -24.91 -30.45
CA ILE A 489 -12.37 -26.29 -30.55
C ILE A 489 -13.71 -26.39 -31.30
N LYS A 490 -14.50 -25.32 -31.37
CA LYS A 490 -15.87 -25.34 -31.92
C LYS A 490 -15.95 -24.98 -33.40
N ALA A 491 -14.95 -24.29 -33.94
CA ALA A 491 -14.92 -23.95 -35.35
C ALA A 491 -14.37 -25.16 -36.14
N PRO A 492 -15.14 -25.82 -37.02
CA PRO A 492 -14.52 -26.62 -38.07
C PRO A 492 -13.58 -25.70 -38.86
N LEU A 493 -12.36 -26.19 -39.10
CA LEU A 493 -11.27 -25.46 -39.77
C LEU A 493 -11.71 -24.92 -41.14
#